data_AF-A0A814G0K4-F1
#
_entry.id   AF-A0A814G0K4-F1
#
_cell.length_a   1.000
_cell.length_b   1.000
_cell.length_c   1.000
_cell.angle_alpha   90.00
_cell.angle_beta   90.00
_cell.angle_gamma   90.00
#
_symmetry.space_group_name_H-M   'P 1'
#
loop_
_entity.id
_entity.type
_entity.pdbx_description
1 polymer ?
#
loop_
_entity_poly.entity_id
_entity_poly.type
_entity_poly.pdbx_seq_one_letter_code
_entity_poly.pdbx_strand_id
1 'polypeptide(L)'
;MTSTEVEETNTTIETTDEKDSNEKLYDTIIKRLEPITAVKFAAYRVACKLRIIQKYLKLTYVDYNILVRAFNTHQLQFGVDTSKISYEDARKVLIAIYQLISSYHFNESTMDEIIETLLRFLCEILHM
;
A
#
# COMPACT_ATOMS: atom_id res chain seq x y z
N MET A 1 50.33 -29.70 28.90
CA MET A 1 49.18 -29.23 29.72
C MET A 1 49.05 -27.74 29.41
N THR A 2 48.36 -27.39 28.31
CA THR A 2 46.94 -26.96 28.26
C THR A 2 46.65 -25.72 29.11
N SER A 3 46.50 -24.57 28.46
CA SER A 3 45.24 -23.80 28.34
C SER A 3 45.58 -22.38 27.87
N THR A 4 45.42 -22.05 26.59
CA THR A 4 44.19 -21.56 25.91
C THR A 4 43.96 -20.06 26.15
N GLU A 5 44.16 -19.31 25.05
CA GLU A 5 43.74 -17.94 24.81
C GLU A 5 42.25 -17.74 25.14
N VAL A 6 41.91 -16.62 25.78
CA VAL A 6 40.58 -16.05 25.68
C VAL A 6 40.75 -14.58 25.36
N GLU A 7 40.69 -14.28 24.07
CA GLU A 7 40.39 -12.96 23.52
C GLU A 7 39.07 -12.46 24.12
N GLU A 8 39.12 -11.39 24.89
CA GLU A 8 37.93 -10.61 25.23
C GLU A 8 37.51 -9.84 23.97
N THR A 9 36.69 -10.49 23.14
CA THR A 9 35.97 -9.82 22.06
C THR A 9 34.95 -8.88 22.66
N ASN A 10 35.32 -7.59 22.73
CA ASN A 10 34.39 -6.47 22.82
C ASN A 10 33.37 -6.59 21.69
N THR A 11 32.24 -7.22 21.98
CA THR A 11 31.08 -7.18 21.10
C THR A 11 30.41 -5.84 21.34
N THR A 12 30.89 -4.82 20.62
CA THR A 12 30.10 -3.64 20.29
C THR A 12 28.85 -4.18 19.60
N ILE A 13 27.75 -4.29 20.36
CA ILE A 13 26.44 -4.50 19.78
C ILE A 13 26.16 -3.21 19.03
N GLU A 14 26.47 -3.22 17.73
CA GLU A 14 26.06 -2.20 16.79
C GLU A 14 24.54 -2.09 16.88
N THR A 15 24.10 -1.05 17.56
CA THR A 15 22.78 -0.46 17.45
C THR A 15 22.64 0.09 16.04
N THR A 16 22.27 -0.77 15.09
CA THR A 16 21.90 -0.37 13.73
C THR A 16 20.66 -1.14 13.29
N ASP A 17 19.57 -0.87 14.02
CA ASP A 17 18.29 -0.67 13.36
C ASP A 17 17.78 0.69 13.84
N GLU A 18 18.54 1.73 13.47
CA GLU A 18 17.95 3.05 13.24
C GLU A 18 16.90 2.87 12.14
N LYS A 19 15.70 2.54 12.63
CA LYS A 19 14.42 2.57 11.95
C LYS A 19 14.43 3.71 10.95
N ASP A 20 14.60 3.35 9.68
CA ASP A 20 14.52 4.26 8.54
C ASP A 20 13.15 4.94 8.57
N SER A 21 13.08 6.08 9.25
CA SER A 21 11.85 6.76 9.66
C SER A 21 11.20 7.49 8.48
N ASN A 22 11.58 7.14 7.25
CA ASN A 22 11.14 7.75 6.01
C ASN A 22 10.88 6.73 4.88
N GLU A 23 10.78 5.43 5.18
CA GLU A 23 10.36 4.47 4.16
C GLU A 23 8.91 4.77 3.75
N LYS A 24 8.73 5.29 2.54
CA LYS A 24 7.40 5.59 1.99
C LYS A 24 6.61 4.30 1.85
N LEU A 25 5.31 4.34 2.16
CA LEU A 25 4.41 3.19 2.05
C LEU A 25 4.52 2.43 0.72
N TYR A 26 4.69 3.14 -0.41
CA TYR A 26 4.91 2.53 -1.72
C TYR A 26 6.14 1.59 -1.73
N ASP A 27 7.29 2.06 -1.24
CA ASP A 27 8.54 1.30 -1.25
C ASP A 27 8.43 0.07 -0.33
N THR A 28 7.79 0.21 0.83
CA THR A 28 7.46 -0.91 1.70
C THR A 28 6.61 -1.95 0.97
N ILE A 29 5.58 -1.53 0.23
CA ILE A 29 4.73 -2.46 -0.54
C ILE A 29 5.58 -3.19 -1.58
N ILE A 30 6.37 -2.48 -2.39
CA ILE A 30 7.20 -3.09 -3.44
C ILE A 30 8.16 -4.13 -2.86
N LYS A 31 8.86 -3.82 -1.75
CA LYS A 31 9.73 -4.78 -1.05
C LYS A 31 8.96 -6.02 -0.61
N ARG A 32 7.70 -5.89 -0.19
CA ARG A 32 6.85 -7.03 0.19
C ARG A 32 6.35 -7.86 -1.00
N LEU A 33 6.32 -7.30 -2.21
CA LEU A 33 5.92 -8.04 -3.42
C LEU A 33 7.06 -8.90 -4.00
N GLU A 34 8.32 -8.57 -3.70
CA GLU A 34 9.49 -9.24 -4.27
C GLU A 34 9.55 -10.74 -3.95
N PRO A 35 9.34 -11.22 -2.70
CA PRO A 35 9.39 -12.65 -2.39
C PRO A 35 8.30 -13.47 -3.11
N ILE A 36 7.19 -12.83 -3.49
CA ILE A 36 6.06 -13.48 -4.16
C ILE A 36 6.42 -13.88 -5.61
N THR A 37 7.48 -13.32 -6.19
CA THR A 37 7.96 -13.69 -7.52
C THR A 37 8.36 -15.16 -7.62
N ALA A 38 8.79 -15.77 -6.52
CA ALA A 38 9.14 -17.18 -6.42
C ALA A 38 7.94 -18.15 -6.56
N VAL A 39 6.69 -17.64 -6.46
CA VAL A 39 5.49 -18.47 -6.65
C VAL A 39 5.39 -18.94 -8.10
N LYS A 40 5.42 -20.26 -8.30
CA LYS A 40 5.45 -20.93 -9.62
C LYS A 40 4.20 -20.63 -10.46
N PHE A 41 3.02 -20.64 -9.83
CA PHE A 41 1.76 -20.43 -10.54
C PHE A 41 1.47 -18.95 -10.72
N ALA A 42 1.42 -18.49 -11.98
CA ALA A 42 1.23 -17.07 -12.31
C ALA A 42 -0.04 -16.48 -11.70
N ALA A 43 -1.17 -17.19 -11.77
CA ALA A 43 -2.44 -16.73 -11.20
C ALA A 43 -2.34 -16.53 -9.67
N TYR A 44 -1.73 -17.48 -8.95
CA TYR A 44 -1.52 -17.36 -7.51
C TYR A 44 -0.53 -16.24 -7.16
N ARG A 45 0.53 -16.08 -7.95
CA ARG A 45 1.48 -14.98 -7.80
C ARG A 45 0.78 -13.63 -7.89
N VAL A 46 -0.06 -13.43 -8.91
CA VAL A 46 -0.85 -12.20 -9.07
C VAL A 46 -1.84 -12.02 -7.92
N ALA A 47 -2.59 -13.06 -7.56
CA ALA A 47 -3.55 -12.99 -6.46
C ALA A 47 -2.89 -12.65 -5.12
N CYS A 48 -1.73 -13.23 -4.80
CA CYS A 48 -0.96 -12.92 -3.60
C CYS A 48 -0.46 -11.46 -3.62
N LYS A 49 0.06 -10.97 -4.74
CA LYS A 49 0.48 -9.57 -4.88
C LYS A 49 -0.69 -8.61 -4.68
N LEU A 50 -1.82 -8.86 -5.35
CA LEU A 50 -3.04 -8.08 -5.17
C LEU A 50 -3.54 -8.10 -3.72
N ARG A 51 -3.46 -9.25 -3.05
CA ARG A 51 -3.86 -9.37 -1.64
C ARG A 51 -2.98 -8.55 -0.71
N ILE A 52 -1.67 -8.47 -0.97
CA ILE A 52 -0.74 -7.62 -0.21
C ILE A 52 -1.12 -6.16 -0.42
N ILE A 53 -1.23 -5.71 -1.68
CA ILE A 53 -1.61 -4.33 -2.03
C ILE A 53 -2.93 -3.96 -1.35
N GLN A 54 -3.96 -4.80 -1.45
CA GLN A 54 -5.27 -4.58 -0.86
C GLN A 54 -5.22 -4.36 0.66
N LYS A 55 -4.37 -5.11 1.37
CA LYS A 55 -4.21 -4.99 2.84
C LYS A 55 -3.48 -3.71 3.24
N TYR A 56 -2.38 -3.39 2.55
CA TYR A 56 -1.57 -2.22 2.87
C TYR A 56 -2.32 -0.92 2.56
N LEU A 57 -3.06 -0.89 1.46
CA LEU A 57 -3.91 0.22 1.08
C LEU A 57 -5.28 0.19 1.78
N LYS A 58 -5.52 -0.69 2.75
CA LYS A 58 -6.79 -0.75 3.51
C LYS A 58 -8.05 -0.95 2.65
N LEU A 59 -7.92 -1.37 1.40
CA LEU A 59 -9.03 -1.72 0.50
C LEU A 59 -9.82 -2.94 0.99
N THR A 60 -9.35 -3.66 2.01
CA THR A 60 -10.10 -4.73 2.67
C THR A 60 -11.30 -4.24 3.47
N TYR A 61 -11.32 -2.96 3.85
CA TYR A 61 -12.43 -2.33 4.58
C TYR A 61 -13.44 -1.65 3.65
N VAL A 62 -13.13 -1.60 2.36
CA VAL A 62 -13.99 -0.98 1.36
C VAL A 62 -14.99 -2.02 0.87
N ASP A 63 -16.22 -1.92 1.36
CA ASP A 63 -17.32 -2.71 0.83
C ASP A 63 -17.91 -2.09 -0.45
N TYR A 64 -18.74 -2.86 -1.14
CA TYR A 64 -19.38 -2.43 -2.39
C TYR A 64 -20.29 -1.20 -2.21
N ASN A 65 -20.99 -1.08 -1.08
CA ASN A 65 -21.89 0.04 -0.83
C ASN A 65 -21.14 1.35 -0.66
N ILE A 66 -19.97 1.31 -0.02
CA ILE A 66 -19.06 2.46 0.12
C ILE A 66 -18.62 2.94 -1.25
N LEU A 67 -18.23 2.02 -2.14
CA LEU A 67 -17.87 2.36 -3.52
C LEU A 67 -19.04 3.04 -4.24
N VAL A 68 -20.22 2.41 -4.28
CA VAL A 68 -21.39 2.98 -4.96
C VAL A 68 -21.71 4.38 -4.44
N ARG A 69 -21.67 4.59 -3.12
CA ARG A 69 -21.90 5.91 -2.52
C ARG A 69 -20.86 6.93 -2.97
N ALA A 70 -19.57 6.60 -2.91
CA ALA A 70 -18.51 7.52 -3.30
C ALA A 70 -18.60 7.91 -4.78
N PHE A 71 -18.80 6.93 -5.67
CA PHE A 71 -18.96 7.20 -7.10
C PHE A 71 -20.21 8.04 -7.41
N ASN A 72 -21.33 7.78 -6.73
CA ASN A 72 -22.56 8.56 -6.89
C ASN A 72 -22.38 10.01 -6.40
N THR A 73 -21.73 10.23 -5.25
CA THR A 73 -21.45 11.57 -4.71
C THR A 73 -20.65 12.42 -5.68
N HIS A 74 -19.73 11.80 -6.43
CA HIS A 74 -18.89 12.50 -7.41
C HIS A 74 -19.44 12.44 -8.85
N GLN A 75 -20.68 11.97 -9.05
CA GLN A 75 -21.35 11.88 -10.36
C GLN A 75 -20.59 11.04 -11.40
N LEU A 76 -19.75 10.10 -10.96
CA LEU A 76 -18.98 9.20 -11.82
C LEU A 76 -19.72 7.89 -12.12
N GLN A 77 -21.02 7.99 -12.34
CA GLN A 77 -21.92 6.85 -12.57
C GLN A 77 -21.86 6.32 -14.01
N PHE A 78 -22.57 5.22 -14.27
CA PHE A 78 -22.66 4.57 -15.57
C PHE A 78 -22.92 5.57 -16.71
N GLY A 79 -22.12 5.49 -17.78
CA GLY A 79 -22.21 6.37 -18.95
C GLY A 79 -21.21 7.52 -18.98
N VAL A 80 -20.41 7.71 -17.91
CA VAL A 80 -19.24 8.61 -17.95
C VAL A 80 -18.16 7.98 -18.83
N ASP A 81 -17.67 8.77 -19.77
CA ASP A 81 -16.53 8.41 -20.60
C ASP A 81 -15.28 8.29 -19.71
N THR A 82 -14.87 7.04 -19.45
CA THR A 82 -13.74 6.74 -18.57
C THR A 82 -12.42 7.31 -19.09
N SER A 83 -12.35 7.67 -20.37
CA SER A 83 -11.17 8.34 -20.95
C SER A 83 -10.99 9.79 -20.46
N LYS A 84 -11.98 10.35 -19.75
CA LYS A 84 -11.97 11.73 -19.24
C LYS A 84 -11.82 11.83 -17.72
N ILE A 85 -11.66 10.72 -17.01
CA ILE A 85 -11.45 10.75 -15.56
C ILE A 85 -10.06 11.30 -15.30
N SER A 86 -9.99 12.49 -14.71
CA SER A 86 -8.72 13.12 -14.37
C SER A 86 -8.12 12.51 -13.09
N TYR A 87 -6.82 12.71 -12.89
CA TYR A 87 -6.15 12.37 -11.62
C TYR A 87 -6.88 12.97 -10.41
N GLU A 88 -7.34 14.21 -10.55
CA GLU A 88 -8.03 14.95 -9.48
C GLU A 88 -9.41 14.35 -9.18
N ASP A 89 -10.14 13.88 -10.20
CA ASP A 89 -11.42 13.20 -9.99
C ASP A 89 -11.22 11.85 -9.29
N ALA A 90 -10.21 11.09 -9.70
CA ALA A 90 -9.83 9.86 -9.02
C ALA A 90 -9.46 10.13 -7.55
N ARG A 91 -8.66 11.18 -7.29
CA ARG A 91 -8.28 11.59 -5.94
C ARG A 91 -9.49 11.93 -5.07
N LYS A 92 -10.44 12.72 -5.58
CA LYS A 92 -11.68 13.07 -4.85
C LYS A 92 -12.49 11.85 -4.46
N VAL A 93 -12.68 10.90 -5.38
CA VAL A 93 -13.41 9.66 -5.10
C VAL A 93 -12.70 8.84 -4.04
N LEU A 94 -11.39 8.69 -4.14
CA LEU A 94 -10.60 7.98 -3.15
C LEU A 94 -10.72 8.65 -1.77
N ILE A 95 -10.60 9.97 -1.69
CA ILE A 95 -10.84 10.71 -0.44
C ILE A 95 -12.21 10.37 0.14
N ALA A 96 -13.28 10.42 -0.66
CA ALA A 96 -14.62 10.08 -0.19
C ALA A 96 -14.72 8.63 0.31
N ILE A 97 -14.13 7.67 -0.41
CA ILE A 97 -14.06 6.26 0.04
C ILE A 97 -13.34 6.18 1.39
N TYR A 98 -12.18 6.82 1.51
CA TYR A 98 -11.37 6.72 2.70
C TYR A 98 -11.96 7.48 3.90
N GLN A 99 -12.69 8.57 3.67
CA GLN A 99 -13.45 9.27 4.71
C GLN A 99 -14.62 8.42 5.23
N LEU A 100 -15.28 7.66 4.34
CA LEU A 100 -16.36 6.75 4.73
C LEU A 100 -15.83 5.61 5.61
N ILE A 101 -14.61 5.11 5.39
CA ILE A 101 -14.00 4.07 6.24
C ILE A 101 -13.24 4.64 7.46
N SER A 102 -12.70 5.87 7.39
CA SER A 102 -11.86 6.46 8.45
C SER A 102 -12.64 6.80 9.71
N SER A 103 -13.97 6.98 9.59
CA SER A 103 -14.89 7.06 10.73
C SER A 103 -14.74 5.90 11.73
N TYR A 104 -14.05 4.81 11.36
CA TYR A 104 -13.81 3.66 12.21
C TYR A 104 -12.35 3.43 12.65
N HIS A 105 -11.29 3.86 11.93
CA HIS A 105 -9.96 3.27 12.19
C HIS A 105 -8.64 4.04 11.84
N PHE A 106 -8.60 5.28 11.31
CA PHE A 106 -7.34 5.87 10.82
C PHE A 106 -7.13 7.37 11.11
N ASN A 107 -5.87 7.79 11.25
CA ASN A 107 -5.46 9.19 11.35
C ASN A 107 -5.35 9.82 9.95
N GLU A 108 -5.62 11.13 9.82
CA GLU A 108 -5.67 11.86 8.55
C GLU A 108 -4.36 11.79 7.74
N SER A 109 -3.21 11.95 8.39
CA SER A 109 -1.89 11.84 7.74
C SER A 109 -1.63 10.47 7.10
N THR A 110 -2.14 9.39 7.71
CA THR A 110 -2.03 8.03 7.15
C THR A 110 -2.95 7.84 5.94
N MET A 111 -4.09 8.53 5.93
CA MET A 111 -5.06 8.46 4.83
C MET A 111 -4.48 9.07 3.54
N ASP A 112 -3.86 10.25 3.64
CA ASP A 112 -3.24 10.90 2.49
C ASP A 112 -2.13 10.04 1.88
N GLU A 113 -1.26 9.44 2.71
CA GLU A 113 -0.21 8.56 2.22
C GLU A 113 -0.77 7.33 1.48
N ILE A 114 -1.86 6.74 1.99
CA ILE A 114 -2.55 5.61 1.33
C ILE A 114 -3.13 6.04 -0.01
N ILE A 115 -3.79 7.20 -0.08
CA ILE A 115 -4.42 7.71 -1.30
C ILE A 115 -3.36 7.98 -2.37
N GLU A 116 -2.29 8.70 -2.04
CA GLU A 116 -1.22 9.00 -3.00
C GLU A 116 -0.52 7.72 -3.46
N THR A 117 -0.32 6.75 -2.57
CA THR A 117 0.23 5.44 -2.94
C THR A 117 -0.69 4.67 -3.89
N LEU A 118 -2.00 4.67 -3.65
CA LEU A 118 -2.98 4.03 -4.52
C LEU A 118 -3.06 4.71 -5.89
N LEU A 119 -3.08 6.04 -5.93
CA LEU A 119 -3.06 6.81 -7.18
C LEU A 119 -1.81 6.51 -8.00
N ARG A 120 -0.64 6.40 -7.35
CA ARG A 120 0.59 5.98 -8.02
C ARG A 120 0.47 4.60 -8.66
N PHE A 121 -0.06 3.61 -7.94
CA PHE A 121 -0.32 2.28 -8.53
C PHE A 121 -1.28 2.35 -9.71
N LEU A 122 -2.35 3.16 -9.62
CA LEU A 122 -3.31 3.32 -10.72
C LEU A 122 -2.66 3.96 -11.95
N CYS A 123 -1.85 5.00 -11.77
CA CYS A 123 -1.11 5.64 -12.88
C CYS A 123 -0.13 4.67 -13.54
N GLU A 124 0.63 3.89 -12.75
CA GLU A 124 1.56 2.90 -13.29
C GLU A 124 0.85 1.78 -14.07
N ILE A 125 -0.39 1.42 -13.68
CA ILE A 125 -1.20 0.42 -14.39
C ILE A 125 -1.90 1.01 -15.64
N LEU A 126 -2.39 2.25 -15.57
CA LEU A 126 -3.13 2.93 -16.65
C LEU A 126 -2.23 3.45 -17.77
N HIS A 127 -0.93 3.62 -17.51
CA HIS A 127 0.06 4.00 -18.52
C HIS A 127 0.82 2.81 -19.13
N MET A 128 0.40 1.56 -18.85
CA MET A 128 0.81 0.35 -19.60
C MET A 128 -0.17 0.04 -20.73
#